data_AF-A0A1M4BJX2-F1
#
_entry.id   AF-A0A1M4BJX2-F1
#
_cell.length_a   1.000
_cell.length_b   1.000
_cell.length_c   1.000
_cell.angle_alpha   90.00
_cell.angle_beta   90.00
_cell.angle_gamma   90.00
#
_symmetry.space_group_name_H-M   'P 1'
#
loop_
_entity.id
_entity.type
_entity.pdbx_description
1 polymer ?
#
loop_
_entity_poly.entity_id
_entity_poly.type
_entity_poly.pdbx_seq_one_letter_code
_entity_poly.pdbx_strand_id
1 'polypeptide(L)'
;RVFSDGFISGDAVECSINLQLVGEACFTNPLIVAVTEWASANGDEMTPTVFLSIETDELRHMANGYQTVVSIANDEAASKYLNTDLNNAFWTQQKYFTPVLGMMFEYGSHFKVEPWVKTWNRWVYEDWGGIWIGRLGKYGVESPRSLRDAKKDAYWAHHDLFLIAYALWPTGFFRLSLPTPEEAEWYEANYPGWYDMYGKVYDEWRARGCEDPNSGFLPLQWFIENNHPIYIDRVSQVPFCPSYCKGESTLRVLEYNGKKHSFSDQWGERMWLS
;
A
#
# COMPACT_ATOMS: atom_id res chain seq x y z
N ARG A 1 3.98 6.48 10.05
CA ARG A 1 4.77 6.50 8.79
C ARG A 1 4.12 7.35 7.69
N VAL A 2 3.26 6.82 6.81
CA VAL A 2 2.94 7.50 5.53
C VAL A 2 2.05 8.76 5.65
N PHE A 3 1.05 8.75 6.52
CA PHE A 3 0.07 9.85 6.72
C PHE A 3 0.21 10.53 8.11
N SER A 4 1.42 10.53 8.65
CA SER A 4 1.74 11.28 9.88
C SER A 4 3.17 11.77 9.78
N ASP A 5 4.15 10.98 10.23
CA ASP A 5 5.56 11.37 10.23
C ASP A 5 6.06 11.85 8.86
N GLY A 6 5.73 11.14 7.78
CA GLY A 6 6.13 11.49 6.41
C GLY A 6 5.53 12.80 5.88
N PHE A 7 4.53 13.37 6.55
CA PHE A 7 3.94 14.66 6.20
C PHE A 7 4.55 15.84 6.96
N ILE A 8 5.34 15.58 8.01
CA ILE A 8 5.78 16.64 8.93
C ILE A 8 7.24 16.53 9.39
N SER A 9 7.92 15.41 9.14
CA SER A 9 9.27 15.12 9.64
C SER A 9 10.25 14.92 8.48
N GLY A 10 10.92 16.00 8.08
CA GLY A 10 11.86 16.04 6.97
C GLY A 10 12.03 17.47 6.46
N ASP A 11 12.64 17.64 5.29
CA ASP A 11 12.59 18.93 4.59
C ASP A 11 11.13 19.28 4.28
N ALA A 12 10.76 20.57 4.35
CA ALA A 12 9.40 21.00 4.05
C ALA A 12 8.98 20.67 2.60
N VAL A 13 9.93 20.68 1.65
CA VAL A 13 9.70 20.25 0.27
C VAL A 13 9.46 18.75 0.22
N GLU A 14 10.25 17.93 0.91
CA GLU A 14 10.03 16.47 0.98
C GLU A 14 8.66 16.14 1.60
N CYS A 15 8.26 16.87 2.65
CA CYS A 15 6.95 16.73 3.28
C CYS A 15 5.81 17.13 2.32
N SER A 16 5.95 18.26 1.61
CA SER A 16 4.98 18.69 0.59
C SER A 16 4.87 17.70 -0.57
N ILE A 17 5.99 17.10 -1.00
CA ILE A 17 5.99 16.05 -2.02
C ILE A 17 5.27 14.80 -1.51
N ASN A 18 5.57 14.35 -0.28
CA ASN A 18 4.88 13.23 0.34
C ASN A 18 3.37 13.46 0.46
N LEU A 19 2.96 14.65 0.93
CA LEU A 19 1.55 14.99 1.11
C LEU A 19 0.86 15.26 -0.23
N GLN A 20 1.26 16.30 -0.94
CA GLN A 20 0.46 16.90 -2.01
C GLN A 20 0.78 16.29 -3.37
N LEU A 21 2.07 16.07 -3.64
CA LEU A 21 2.51 15.63 -4.97
C LEU A 21 2.36 14.11 -5.16
N VAL A 22 2.42 13.34 -4.07
CA VAL A 22 2.26 11.89 -4.05
C VAL A 22 1.00 11.49 -3.29
N GLY A 23 0.90 11.76 -1.98
CA GLY A 23 -0.19 11.29 -1.13
C GLY A 23 -1.56 11.64 -1.70
N GLU A 24 -1.83 12.93 -1.90
CA GLU A 24 -3.10 13.44 -2.41
C GLU A 24 -3.29 13.15 -3.90
N ALA A 25 -2.32 13.57 -4.73
CA ALA A 25 -2.47 13.47 -6.18
C ALA A 25 -2.40 12.04 -6.74
N CYS A 26 -1.73 11.10 -6.07
CA CYS A 26 -1.64 9.70 -6.50
C CYS A 26 -2.64 8.79 -5.79
N PHE A 27 -2.88 9.01 -4.48
CA PHE A 27 -3.69 8.10 -3.67
C PHE A 27 -4.97 8.75 -3.17
N THR A 28 -4.94 9.81 -2.36
CA THR A 28 -6.13 10.32 -1.63
C THR A 28 -7.25 10.77 -2.56
N ASN A 29 -6.96 11.56 -3.60
CA ASN A 29 -8.01 12.07 -4.49
C ASN A 29 -8.79 10.93 -5.19
N PRO A 30 -8.15 9.98 -5.88
CA PRO A 30 -8.88 8.84 -6.44
C PRO A 30 -9.42 7.87 -5.36
N LEU A 31 -8.72 7.73 -4.23
CA LEU A 31 -9.16 6.87 -3.11
C LEU A 31 -10.49 7.32 -2.52
N ILE A 32 -10.68 8.63 -2.29
CA ILE A 32 -11.90 9.15 -1.69
C ILE A 32 -13.11 8.76 -2.54
N VAL A 33 -13.05 8.97 -3.86
CA VAL A 33 -14.13 8.58 -4.78
C VAL A 33 -14.34 7.07 -4.76
N ALA A 34 -13.28 6.28 -4.88
CA ALA A 34 -13.39 4.83 -4.88
C ALA A 34 -14.03 4.28 -3.61
N VAL A 35 -13.67 4.81 -2.43
CA VAL A 35 -14.29 4.40 -1.17
C VAL A 35 -15.81 4.62 -1.20
N THR A 36 -16.31 5.67 -1.87
CA THR A 36 -17.77 5.87 -2.02
C THR A 36 -18.42 4.85 -2.95
N GLU A 37 -17.72 4.41 -4.00
CA GLU A 37 -18.20 3.36 -4.91
C GLU A 37 -18.29 2.00 -4.20
N TRP A 38 -17.24 1.63 -3.45
CA TRP A 38 -17.24 0.40 -2.67
C TRP A 38 -18.24 0.45 -1.50
N ALA A 39 -18.37 1.60 -0.84
CA ALA A 39 -19.33 1.79 0.25
C ALA A 39 -20.78 1.61 -0.23
N SER A 40 -21.18 2.34 -1.28
CA SER A 40 -22.54 2.24 -1.83
C SER A 40 -22.84 0.83 -2.38
N ALA A 41 -21.88 0.18 -3.05
CA ALA A 41 -22.03 -1.22 -3.48
C ALA A 41 -22.28 -2.18 -2.30
N ASN A 42 -21.80 -1.85 -1.11
CA ASN A 42 -21.97 -2.65 0.12
C ASN A 42 -23.03 -2.07 1.07
N GLY A 43 -23.87 -1.14 0.60
CA GLY A 43 -25.02 -0.61 1.34
C GLY A 43 -24.71 0.49 2.37
N ASP A 44 -23.51 1.08 2.33
CA ASP A 44 -23.13 2.24 3.14
C ASP A 44 -23.32 3.55 2.36
N GLU A 45 -24.33 4.32 2.77
CA GLU A 45 -24.66 5.65 2.22
C GLU A 45 -24.07 6.81 3.05
N MET A 46 -23.56 6.52 4.25
CA MET A 46 -22.96 7.52 5.13
C MET A 46 -21.59 7.95 4.62
N THR A 47 -20.78 7.00 4.18
CA THR A 47 -19.45 7.28 3.64
C THR A 47 -19.53 8.15 2.37
N PRO A 48 -20.34 7.83 1.35
CA PRO A 48 -20.54 8.71 0.20
C PRO A 48 -20.95 10.14 0.57
N THR A 49 -21.87 10.29 1.54
CA THR A 49 -22.33 11.60 2.00
C THR A 49 -21.19 12.49 2.49
N VAL A 50 -20.24 11.92 3.24
CA VAL A 50 -19.11 12.67 3.80
C VAL A 50 -17.97 12.79 2.80
N PHE A 51 -17.57 11.68 2.16
CA PHE A 51 -16.37 11.61 1.34
C PHE A 51 -16.51 12.40 0.04
N LEU A 52 -17.71 12.43 -0.58
CA LEU A 52 -17.94 13.30 -1.74
C LEU A 52 -17.87 14.78 -1.38
N SER A 53 -18.17 15.16 -0.14
CA SER A 53 -17.93 16.53 0.32
C SER A 53 -16.44 16.83 0.47
N ILE A 54 -15.66 15.89 1.02
CA ILE A 54 -14.20 16.04 1.18
C ILE A 54 -13.53 16.18 -0.19
N GLU A 55 -13.95 15.37 -1.18
CA GLU A 55 -13.37 15.36 -2.52
C GLU A 55 -13.36 16.74 -3.18
N THR A 56 -14.40 17.55 -2.95
CA THR A 56 -14.52 18.89 -3.54
C THR A 56 -13.39 19.86 -3.15
N ASP A 57 -12.64 19.54 -2.09
CA ASP A 57 -11.52 20.35 -1.60
C ASP A 57 -10.15 19.89 -2.16
N GLU A 58 -10.01 18.63 -2.57
CA GLU A 58 -8.74 17.99 -2.92
C GLU A 58 -8.01 18.66 -4.10
N LEU A 59 -8.76 19.19 -5.09
CA LEU A 59 -8.16 19.90 -6.23
C LEU A 59 -7.34 21.13 -5.78
N ARG A 60 -7.72 21.79 -4.69
CA ARG A 60 -6.96 22.94 -4.15
C ARG A 60 -5.66 22.47 -3.50
N HIS A 61 -5.64 21.30 -2.87
CA HIS A 61 -4.44 20.76 -2.26
C HIS A 61 -3.44 20.26 -3.31
N MET A 62 -3.93 19.60 -4.36
CA MET A 62 -3.12 19.24 -5.54
C MET A 62 -2.49 20.47 -6.20
N ALA A 63 -3.21 21.59 -6.27
CA ALA A 63 -2.67 22.85 -6.78
C ALA A 63 -1.54 23.41 -5.89
N ASN A 64 -1.63 23.25 -4.57
CA ASN A 64 -0.54 23.62 -3.66
C ASN A 64 0.72 22.80 -3.94
N GLY A 65 0.60 21.48 -4.10
CA GLY A 65 1.74 20.63 -4.48
C GLY A 65 2.39 21.06 -5.79
N TYR A 66 1.57 21.41 -6.79
CA TYR A 66 2.06 21.98 -8.04
C TYR A 66 2.84 23.29 -7.82
N GLN A 67 2.31 24.21 -7.00
CA GLN A 67 2.97 25.48 -6.71
C GLN A 67 4.25 25.34 -5.87
N THR A 68 4.36 24.30 -5.02
CA THR A 68 5.61 23.97 -4.36
C THR A 68 6.71 23.73 -5.39
N VAL A 69 6.45 22.90 -6.41
CA VAL A 69 7.41 22.66 -7.50
C VAL A 69 7.72 23.94 -8.28
N VAL A 70 6.71 24.74 -8.62
CA VAL A 70 6.91 26.01 -9.34
C VAL A 70 7.79 26.98 -8.56
N SER A 71 7.58 27.11 -7.26
CA SER A 71 8.28 28.08 -6.42
C SER A 71 9.77 27.80 -6.27
N ILE A 72 10.17 26.52 -6.36
CA ILE A 72 11.56 26.08 -6.27
C ILE A 72 12.21 25.81 -7.64
N ALA A 73 11.45 25.88 -8.74
CA ALA A 73 11.92 25.45 -10.07
C ALA A 73 13.13 26.24 -10.60
N ASN A 74 13.31 27.50 -10.16
CA ASN A 74 14.45 28.35 -10.54
C ASN A 74 15.59 28.33 -9.52
N ASP A 75 15.51 27.50 -8.47
CA ASP A 75 16.58 27.30 -7.50
C ASP A 75 17.46 26.12 -7.96
N GLU A 76 18.72 26.42 -8.30
CA GLU A 76 19.70 25.41 -8.73
C GLU A 76 19.93 24.32 -7.67
N ALA A 77 19.82 24.66 -6.37
CA ALA A 77 19.97 23.69 -5.29
C ALA A 77 18.77 22.73 -5.26
N ALA A 78 17.55 23.27 -5.34
CA ALA A 78 16.32 22.47 -5.32
C ALA A 78 16.23 21.51 -6.51
N SER A 79 16.64 21.95 -7.70
CA SER A 79 16.62 21.12 -8.92
C SER A 79 17.47 19.84 -8.80
N LYS A 80 18.55 19.87 -7.99
CA LYS A 80 19.45 18.71 -7.80
C LYS A 80 18.82 17.62 -6.93
N TYR A 81 17.98 17.99 -5.97
CA TYR A 81 17.44 17.07 -4.96
C TYR A 81 16.00 16.64 -5.25
N LEU A 82 15.23 17.45 -5.98
CA LEU A 82 13.80 17.25 -6.23
C LEU A 82 13.43 15.83 -6.69
N ASN A 83 14.11 15.27 -7.69
CA ASN A 83 13.77 13.92 -8.18
C ASN A 83 14.21 12.81 -7.22
N THR A 84 15.18 13.06 -6.33
CA THR A 84 15.53 12.12 -5.26
C THR A 84 14.44 12.11 -4.19
N ASP A 85 14.00 13.29 -3.74
CA ASP A 85 12.94 13.43 -2.75
C ASP A 85 11.61 12.91 -3.29
N LEU A 86 11.26 13.21 -4.55
CA LEU A 86 10.10 12.64 -5.23
C LEU A 86 10.13 11.12 -5.29
N ASN A 87 11.28 10.53 -5.63
CA ASN A 87 11.39 9.08 -5.64
C ASN A 87 11.25 8.48 -4.23
N ASN A 88 11.84 9.13 -3.22
CA ASN A 88 11.73 8.70 -1.83
C ASN A 88 10.31 8.80 -1.30
N ALA A 89 9.62 9.90 -1.58
CA ALA A 89 8.23 10.14 -1.23
C ALA A 89 7.29 9.17 -1.94
N PHE A 90 7.48 8.95 -3.24
CA PHE A 90 6.70 7.97 -4.00
C PHE A 90 6.83 6.57 -3.39
N TRP A 91 8.08 6.10 -3.17
CA TRP A 91 8.30 4.80 -2.54
C TRP A 91 7.69 4.74 -1.14
N THR A 92 7.77 5.84 -0.40
CA THR A 92 7.22 5.96 0.94
C THR A 92 5.72 5.70 0.98
N GLN A 93 4.96 6.41 0.15
CA GLN A 93 3.50 6.32 0.11
C GLN A 93 3.06 4.97 -0.46
N GLN A 94 3.60 4.58 -1.62
CA GLN A 94 3.17 3.36 -2.31
C GLN A 94 3.45 2.10 -1.48
N LYS A 95 4.57 2.05 -0.74
CA LYS A 95 4.94 0.83 0.00
C LYS A 95 3.89 0.43 1.04
N TYR A 96 3.13 1.40 1.55
CA TYR A 96 1.99 1.16 2.43
C TYR A 96 0.68 1.01 1.65
N PHE A 97 0.35 1.96 0.77
CA PHE A 97 -0.96 1.97 0.12
C PHE A 97 -1.18 0.84 -0.88
N THR A 98 -0.14 0.40 -1.59
CA THR A 98 -0.21 -0.70 -2.55
C THR A 98 -0.77 -1.97 -1.91
N PRO A 99 -0.21 -2.52 -0.81
CA PRO A 99 -0.80 -3.68 -0.16
C PRO A 99 -2.07 -3.37 0.66
N VAL A 100 -2.12 -2.22 1.36
CA VAL A 100 -3.20 -1.95 2.32
C VAL A 100 -4.53 -1.63 1.63
N LEU A 101 -4.54 -0.80 0.59
CA LEU A 101 -5.79 -0.42 -0.09
C LEU A 101 -6.41 -1.61 -0.82
N GLY A 102 -5.60 -2.40 -1.53
CA GLY A 102 -6.08 -3.64 -2.16
C GLY A 102 -6.65 -4.62 -1.14
N MET A 103 -6.03 -4.72 0.04
CA MET A 103 -6.52 -5.59 1.12
C MET A 103 -7.87 -5.10 1.64
N MET A 104 -7.99 -3.80 1.93
CA MET A 104 -9.23 -3.21 2.45
C MET A 104 -10.37 -3.30 1.43
N PHE A 105 -10.12 -3.02 0.15
CA PHE A 105 -11.15 -3.09 -0.88
C PHE A 105 -11.57 -4.53 -1.15
N GLU A 106 -10.64 -5.43 -1.44
CA GLU A 106 -11.02 -6.77 -1.89
C GLU A 106 -11.47 -7.66 -0.73
N TYR A 107 -10.77 -7.66 0.41
CA TYR A 107 -11.10 -8.54 1.54
C TYR A 107 -12.03 -7.90 2.59
N GLY A 108 -12.20 -6.57 2.56
CA GLY A 108 -13.09 -5.84 3.47
C GLY A 108 -14.50 -5.63 2.93
N SER A 109 -14.83 -6.17 1.76
CA SER A 109 -16.12 -6.00 1.08
C SER A 109 -16.77 -7.35 0.80
N HIS A 110 -18.07 -7.37 0.51
CA HIS A 110 -18.74 -8.53 -0.08
C HIS A 110 -18.94 -8.31 -1.58
N PHE A 111 -19.57 -7.19 -1.96
CA PHE A 111 -19.75 -6.81 -3.35
C PHE A 111 -18.49 -6.11 -3.88
N LYS A 112 -17.90 -6.67 -4.95
CA LYS A 112 -16.65 -6.20 -5.55
C LYS A 112 -16.92 -5.19 -6.66
N VAL A 113 -16.15 -4.10 -6.70
CA VAL A 113 -16.25 -3.09 -7.78
C VAL A 113 -15.25 -3.40 -8.91
N GLU A 114 -13.97 -3.50 -8.61
CA GLU A 114 -12.89 -3.76 -9.58
C GLU A 114 -11.71 -4.47 -8.89
N PRO A 115 -10.96 -5.37 -9.56
CA PRO A 115 -9.72 -5.89 -9.01
C PRO A 115 -8.66 -4.80 -8.86
N TRP A 116 -8.04 -4.75 -7.68
CA TRP A 116 -7.05 -3.77 -7.27
C TRP A 116 -5.91 -3.59 -8.26
N VAL A 117 -5.44 -4.67 -8.90
CA VAL A 117 -4.36 -4.57 -9.90
C VAL A 117 -4.71 -3.65 -11.09
N LYS A 118 -5.99 -3.59 -11.50
CA LYS A 118 -6.45 -2.67 -12.56
C LYS A 118 -6.51 -1.24 -12.03
N THR A 119 -7.09 -1.07 -10.84
CA THR A 119 -7.21 0.22 -10.17
C THR A 119 -5.84 0.84 -9.91
N TRP A 120 -4.90 0.09 -9.33
CA TRP A 120 -3.53 0.52 -9.06
C TRP A 120 -2.80 0.94 -10.34
N ASN A 121 -2.90 0.15 -11.42
CA ASN A 121 -2.25 0.49 -12.69
C ASN A 121 -2.81 1.81 -13.25
N ARG A 122 -4.14 2.00 -13.20
CA ARG A 122 -4.78 3.24 -13.65
C ARG A 122 -4.31 4.43 -12.80
N TRP A 123 -4.45 4.37 -11.48
CA TRP A 123 -4.13 5.49 -10.60
C TRP A 123 -2.65 5.84 -10.59
N VAL A 124 -1.80 4.84 -10.37
CA VAL A 124 -0.37 5.07 -10.08
C VAL A 124 0.43 5.18 -11.37
N TYR A 125 0.18 4.31 -12.35
CA TYR A 125 1.01 4.20 -13.53
C TYR A 125 0.54 5.11 -14.67
N GLU A 126 -0.77 5.19 -14.92
CA GLU A 126 -1.34 5.95 -16.03
C GLU A 126 -1.64 7.40 -15.64
N ASP A 127 -2.54 7.59 -14.68
CA ASP A 127 -3.04 8.91 -14.28
C ASP A 127 -1.95 9.73 -13.59
N TRP A 128 -1.34 9.17 -12.55
CA TRP A 128 -0.32 9.89 -11.79
C TRP A 128 1.04 9.89 -12.48
N GLY A 129 1.63 8.71 -12.68
CA GLY A 129 2.99 8.56 -13.20
C GLY A 129 3.15 9.02 -14.65
N GLY A 130 2.07 8.97 -15.44
CA GLY A 130 2.02 9.44 -16.81
C GLY A 130 1.53 10.89 -16.91
N ILE A 131 0.25 11.13 -16.63
CA ILE A 131 -0.40 12.42 -16.93
C ILE A 131 -0.01 13.50 -15.92
N TRP A 132 -0.18 13.26 -14.62
CA TRP A 132 0.04 14.26 -13.58
C TRP A 132 1.51 14.68 -13.50
N ILE A 133 2.42 13.71 -13.36
CA ILE A 133 3.87 13.97 -13.34
C ILE A 133 4.34 14.55 -14.68
N GLY A 134 3.76 14.12 -15.81
CA GLY A 134 4.08 14.68 -17.13
C GLY A 134 3.85 16.20 -17.23
N ARG A 135 2.87 16.76 -16.50
CA ARG A 135 2.62 18.22 -16.46
C ARG A 135 3.75 19.01 -15.78
N LEU A 136 4.53 18.35 -14.94
CA LEU A 136 5.64 18.93 -14.18
C LEU A 136 6.99 18.80 -14.90
N GLY A 137 7.05 18.08 -16.03
CA GLY A 137 8.29 17.85 -16.79
C GLY A 137 9.00 19.15 -17.22
N LYS A 138 8.24 20.21 -17.51
CA LYS A 138 8.79 21.54 -17.82
C LYS A 138 9.56 22.21 -16.66
N TYR A 139 9.42 21.68 -15.44
CA TYR A 139 10.14 22.12 -14.25
C TYR A 139 11.25 21.13 -13.84
N GLY A 140 11.60 20.18 -14.71
CA GLY A 140 12.65 19.19 -14.45
C GLY A 140 12.21 18.00 -13.59
N VAL A 141 10.90 17.81 -13.38
CA VAL A 141 10.37 16.63 -12.67
C VAL A 141 10.31 15.42 -13.61
N GLU A 142 10.80 14.29 -13.14
CA GLU A 142 10.75 13.00 -13.84
C GLU A 142 9.90 11.99 -13.06
N SER A 143 9.31 11.02 -13.77
CA SER A 143 8.61 9.90 -13.11
C SER A 143 9.60 9.14 -12.20
N PRO A 144 9.18 8.70 -10.99
CA PRO A 144 10.08 8.03 -10.05
C PRO A 144 10.78 6.82 -10.67
N ARG A 145 12.11 6.73 -10.48
CA ARG A 145 12.91 5.57 -10.90
C ARG A 145 12.41 4.25 -10.31
N SER A 146 11.80 4.27 -9.13
CA SER A 146 11.24 3.10 -8.47
C SER A 146 9.81 2.72 -8.93
N LEU A 147 9.21 3.45 -9.89
CA LEU A 147 7.83 3.21 -10.34
C LEU A 147 7.64 1.80 -10.95
N ARG A 148 8.63 1.30 -11.68
CA ARG A 148 8.57 -0.05 -12.27
C ARG A 148 8.66 -1.15 -11.21
N ASP A 149 9.42 -0.92 -10.15
CA ASP A 149 9.53 -1.87 -9.04
C ASP A 149 8.21 -1.93 -8.28
N ALA A 150 7.61 -0.77 -7.98
CA ALA A 150 6.30 -0.68 -7.34
C ALA A 150 5.21 -1.42 -8.15
N LYS A 151 5.27 -1.35 -9.48
CA LYS A 151 4.32 -2.06 -10.37
C LYS A 151 4.43 -3.57 -10.29
N LYS A 152 5.62 -4.13 -10.09
CA LYS A 152 5.80 -5.58 -9.92
C LYS A 152 5.17 -6.03 -8.61
N ASP A 153 5.41 -5.29 -7.54
CA ASP A 153 4.90 -5.61 -6.20
C ASP A 153 3.36 -5.53 -6.13
N ALA A 154 2.76 -4.59 -6.87
CA ALA A 154 1.33 -4.31 -6.83
C ALA A 154 0.41 -5.47 -7.21
N TYR A 155 0.92 -6.52 -7.85
CA TYR A 155 0.10 -7.66 -8.26
C TYR A 155 -0.33 -8.55 -7.09
N TRP A 156 0.58 -8.86 -6.16
CA TRP A 156 0.33 -9.82 -5.08
C TRP A 156 0.39 -9.23 -3.67
N ALA A 157 0.96 -8.03 -3.51
CA ALA A 157 1.30 -7.49 -2.19
C ALA A 157 0.10 -7.38 -1.23
N HIS A 158 -1.11 -7.09 -1.73
CA HIS A 158 -2.30 -7.00 -0.88
C HIS A 158 -2.83 -8.36 -0.41
N HIS A 159 -2.68 -9.42 -1.21
CA HIS A 159 -3.00 -10.78 -0.80
C HIS A 159 -1.98 -11.30 0.23
N ASP A 160 -0.69 -11.03 0.01
CA ASP A 160 0.37 -11.34 0.97
C ASP A 160 0.13 -10.65 2.32
N LEU A 161 -0.30 -9.38 2.28
CA LEU A 161 -0.62 -8.63 3.50
C LEU A 161 -1.85 -9.19 4.21
N PHE A 162 -2.93 -9.54 3.50
CA PHE A 162 -4.13 -10.09 4.13
C PHE A 162 -3.85 -11.39 4.88
N LEU A 163 -2.99 -12.26 4.32
CA LEU A 163 -2.58 -13.50 4.98
C LEU A 163 -1.99 -13.22 6.38
N ILE A 164 -1.09 -12.23 6.46
CA ILE A 164 -0.48 -11.81 7.73
C ILE A 164 -1.51 -11.12 8.64
N ALA A 165 -2.33 -10.22 8.09
CA ALA A 165 -3.33 -9.48 8.84
C ALA A 165 -4.37 -10.42 9.49
N TYR A 166 -4.84 -11.42 8.76
CA TYR A 166 -5.76 -12.43 9.28
C TYR A 166 -5.07 -13.31 10.34
N ALA A 167 -3.81 -13.71 10.14
CA ALA A 167 -3.08 -14.47 11.16
C ALA A 167 -2.88 -13.70 12.47
N LEU A 168 -2.81 -12.37 12.40
CA LEU A 168 -2.67 -11.46 13.53
C LEU A 168 -3.99 -10.79 13.95
N TRP A 169 -5.15 -11.33 13.53
CA TRP A 169 -6.46 -10.73 13.79
C TRP A 169 -6.71 -10.29 15.25
N PRO A 170 -6.20 -10.96 16.32
CA PRO A 170 -6.41 -10.51 17.70
C PRO A 170 -5.75 -9.17 18.04
N THR A 171 -4.85 -8.67 17.19
CA THR A 171 -4.16 -7.38 17.37
C THR A 171 -4.89 -6.21 16.75
N GLY A 172 -5.91 -6.48 15.92
CA GLY A 172 -6.73 -5.47 15.25
C GLY A 172 -7.85 -4.93 16.14
N PHE A 173 -8.52 -3.89 15.63
CA PHE A 173 -9.72 -3.30 16.23
C PHE A 173 -10.95 -3.43 15.31
N PHE A 174 -10.86 -4.31 14.33
CA PHE A 174 -11.91 -4.63 13.36
C PHE A 174 -12.06 -6.16 13.27
N ARG A 175 -13.24 -6.61 12.82
CA ARG A 175 -13.52 -8.03 12.60
C ARG A 175 -13.15 -8.38 11.17
N LEU A 176 -12.48 -9.51 11.00
CA LEU A 176 -12.10 -10.07 9.70
C LEU A 176 -12.94 -11.31 9.41
N SER A 177 -13.08 -11.61 8.12
CA SER A 177 -13.75 -12.81 7.61
C SER A 177 -12.82 -13.49 6.59
N LEU A 178 -12.76 -14.82 6.58
CA LEU A 178 -12.13 -15.51 5.45
C LEU A 178 -12.98 -15.38 4.18
N PRO A 179 -12.36 -15.37 2.98
CA PRO A 179 -13.09 -15.40 1.72
C PRO A 179 -14.11 -16.55 1.66
N THR A 180 -15.31 -16.22 1.21
CA THR A 180 -16.34 -17.20 0.87
C THR A 180 -15.99 -17.96 -0.42
N PRO A 181 -16.66 -19.07 -0.76
CA PRO A 181 -16.42 -19.77 -2.02
C PRO A 181 -16.63 -18.90 -3.26
N GLU A 182 -17.67 -18.05 -3.27
CA GLU A 182 -17.95 -17.12 -4.38
C GLU A 182 -16.83 -16.08 -4.53
N GLU A 183 -16.33 -15.54 -3.42
CA GLU A 183 -15.22 -14.60 -3.46
C GLU A 183 -13.91 -15.28 -3.86
N ALA A 184 -13.67 -16.53 -3.44
CA ALA A 184 -12.53 -17.32 -3.88
C ALA A 184 -12.53 -17.55 -5.40
N GLU A 185 -13.70 -17.79 -6.01
CA GLU A 185 -13.85 -17.86 -7.47
C GLU A 185 -13.53 -16.51 -8.12
N TRP A 186 -13.99 -15.40 -7.55
CA TRP A 186 -13.66 -14.06 -8.04
C TRP A 186 -12.16 -13.77 -7.94
N TYR A 187 -11.51 -14.15 -6.84
CA TYR A 187 -10.07 -13.99 -6.67
C TYR A 187 -9.30 -14.80 -7.70
N GLU A 188 -9.63 -16.08 -7.89
CA GLU A 188 -8.95 -16.92 -8.87
C GLU A 188 -9.17 -16.42 -10.31
N ALA A 189 -10.36 -15.91 -10.63
CA ALA A 189 -10.66 -15.36 -11.95
C ALA A 189 -9.85 -14.09 -12.27
N ASN A 190 -9.59 -13.24 -11.27
CA ASN A 190 -8.85 -11.98 -11.46
C ASN A 190 -7.34 -12.12 -11.18
N TYR A 191 -6.96 -13.10 -10.38
CA TYR A 191 -5.59 -13.38 -9.96
C TYR A 191 -5.29 -14.88 -10.10
N PRO A 192 -5.11 -15.42 -11.32
CA PRO A 192 -4.86 -16.84 -11.53
C PRO A 192 -3.70 -17.37 -10.68
N GLY A 193 -3.94 -18.48 -9.98
CA GLY A 193 -3.04 -19.07 -8.99
C GLY A 193 -3.16 -18.46 -7.59
N TRP A 194 -4.18 -17.64 -7.32
CA TRP A 194 -4.51 -17.19 -5.96
C TRP A 194 -4.93 -18.38 -5.09
N TYR A 195 -5.79 -19.25 -5.61
CA TYR A 195 -6.33 -20.38 -4.85
C TYR A 195 -5.22 -21.39 -4.50
N ASP A 196 -4.28 -21.60 -5.42
CA ASP A 196 -3.17 -22.53 -5.25
C ASP A 196 -2.24 -22.23 -4.07
N MET A 197 -2.27 -20.99 -3.56
CA MET A 197 -1.51 -20.56 -2.40
C MET A 197 -2.40 -20.05 -1.27
N TYR A 198 -3.14 -18.97 -1.48
CA TYR A 198 -3.91 -18.33 -0.40
C TYR A 198 -5.18 -19.12 -0.08
N GLY A 199 -5.94 -19.51 -1.10
CA GLY A 199 -7.17 -20.30 -0.93
C GLY A 199 -6.95 -21.58 -0.12
N LYS A 200 -5.93 -22.37 -0.49
CA LYS A 200 -5.55 -23.59 0.25
C LYS A 200 -5.20 -23.33 1.72
N VAL A 201 -4.49 -22.24 2.01
CA VAL A 201 -4.14 -21.89 3.40
C VAL A 201 -5.37 -21.47 4.19
N TYR A 202 -6.27 -20.69 3.60
CA TYR A 202 -7.54 -20.32 4.25
C TYR A 202 -8.43 -21.54 4.49
N ASP A 203 -8.46 -22.50 3.57
CA ASP A 203 -9.19 -23.76 3.76
C ASP A 203 -8.58 -24.61 4.88
N GLU A 204 -7.25 -24.67 4.99
CA GLU A 204 -6.57 -25.33 6.11
C GLU A 204 -6.89 -24.64 7.45
N TRP A 205 -6.83 -23.31 7.50
CA TRP A 205 -7.14 -22.55 8.71
C TRP A 205 -8.59 -22.74 9.16
N ARG A 206 -9.53 -22.78 8.20
CA ARG A 206 -10.93 -23.08 8.46
C ARG A 206 -11.10 -24.50 8.99
N ALA A 207 -10.40 -25.49 8.42
CA ALA A 207 -10.43 -26.88 8.89
C ALA A 207 -9.86 -27.03 10.32
N ARG A 208 -8.93 -26.16 10.72
CA ARG A 208 -8.40 -26.06 12.09
C ARG A 208 -9.26 -25.22 13.03
N GLY A 209 -10.38 -24.65 12.56
CA GLY A 209 -11.33 -23.90 13.38
C GLY A 209 -10.86 -22.49 13.76
N CYS A 210 -10.16 -21.77 12.87
CA CYS A 210 -9.63 -20.43 13.18
C CYS A 210 -10.68 -19.38 13.58
N GLU A 211 -11.96 -19.61 13.26
CA GLU A 211 -13.10 -18.75 13.63
C GLU A 211 -13.92 -19.33 14.81
N ASP A 212 -13.66 -20.56 15.24
CA ASP A 212 -14.28 -21.17 16.42
C ASP A 212 -13.47 -20.79 17.68
N PRO A 213 -14.05 -20.03 18.63
CA PRO A 213 -13.34 -19.64 19.85
C PRO A 213 -12.92 -20.82 20.73
N ASN A 214 -13.48 -22.03 20.52
CA ASN A 214 -13.11 -23.23 21.28
C ASN A 214 -11.98 -24.04 20.65
N SER A 215 -11.51 -23.69 19.45
CA SER A 215 -10.49 -24.46 18.72
C SER A 215 -9.10 -24.36 19.35
N GLY A 216 -8.82 -23.26 20.06
CA GLY A 216 -7.47 -22.93 20.55
C GLY A 216 -6.47 -22.64 19.42
N PHE A 217 -6.93 -22.51 18.18
CA PHE A 217 -6.10 -22.26 17.01
C PHE A 217 -6.11 -20.78 16.62
N LEU A 218 -4.92 -20.21 16.46
CA LEU A 218 -4.72 -18.92 15.79
C LEU A 218 -3.84 -19.14 14.57
N PRO A 219 -4.13 -18.52 13.41
CA PRO A 219 -3.31 -18.75 12.22
C PRO A 219 -1.85 -18.30 12.35
N LEU A 220 -1.51 -17.42 13.31
CA LEU A 220 -0.12 -17.15 13.69
C LEU A 220 0.65 -18.43 14.08
N GLN A 221 0.00 -19.40 14.73
CA GLN A 221 0.60 -20.69 15.08
C GLN A 221 0.99 -21.48 13.82
N TRP A 222 0.19 -21.42 12.76
CA TRP A 222 0.50 -22.05 11.48
C TRP A 222 1.78 -21.47 10.86
N PHE A 223 2.00 -20.14 10.94
CA PHE A 223 3.25 -19.53 10.49
C PHE A 223 4.46 -20.05 11.31
N ILE A 224 4.31 -20.21 12.63
CA ILE A 224 5.37 -20.71 13.51
C ILE A 224 5.68 -22.19 13.21
N GLU A 225 4.65 -23.02 13.13
CA GLU A 225 4.75 -24.47 12.87
C GLU A 225 5.41 -24.78 11.53
N ASN A 226 5.12 -23.98 10.50
CA ASN A 226 5.67 -24.15 9.15
C ASN A 226 6.98 -23.36 8.91
N ASN A 227 7.57 -22.76 9.96
CA ASN A 227 8.80 -21.98 9.89
C ASN A 227 8.73 -20.85 8.84
N HIS A 228 7.63 -20.10 8.88
CA HIS A 228 7.39 -18.92 8.07
C HIS A 228 7.48 -17.64 8.94
N PRO A 229 8.70 -17.14 9.23
CA PRO A 229 8.86 -15.98 10.09
C PRO A 229 8.29 -14.70 9.44
N ILE A 230 7.46 -13.99 10.19
CA ILE A 230 6.96 -12.65 9.84
C ILE A 230 7.94 -11.61 10.39
N TYR A 231 8.36 -10.68 9.52
CA TYR A 231 9.23 -9.56 9.85
C TYR A 231 8.46 -8.25 9.73
N ILE A 232 8.96 -7.21 10.41
CA ILE A 232 8.51 -5.83 10.24
C ILE A 232 9.62 -5.04 9.56
N ASP A 233 9.31 -4.37 8.47
CA ASP A 233 10.28 -3.52 7.78
C ASP A 233 10.64 -2.30 8.66
N ARG A 234 11.94 -2.06 8.84
CA ARG A 234 12.45 -0.99 9.73
C ARG A 234 12.01 0.40 9.27
N VAL A 235 11.74 0.61 7.98
CA VAL A 235 11.45 1.93 7.42
C VAL A 235 9.95 2.14 7.25
N SER A 236 9.28 1.31 6.45
CA SER A 236 7.86 1.43 6.13
C SER A 236 6.93 0.94 7.23
N GLN A 237 7.41 0.07 8.14
CA GLN A 237 6.62 -0.67 9.14
C GLN A 237 5.64 -1.69 8.55
N VAL A 238 5.70 -1.96 7.24
CA VAL A 238 4.85 -2.97 6.60
C VAL A 238 5.34 -4.35 7.02
N PRO A 239 4.45 -5.25 7.51
CA PRO A 239 4.83 -6.62 7.80
C PRO A 239 5.05 -7.41 6.52
N PHE A 240 5.98 -8.36 6.53
CA PHE A 240 6.28 -9.21 5.38
C PHE A 240 6.76 -10.60 5.80
N CYS A 241 6.45 -11.62 4.98
CA CYS A 241 6.86 -13.00 5.19
C CYS A 241 7.61 -13.52 3.94
N PRO A 242 8.95 -13.38 3.89
CA PRO A 242 9.73 -13.66 2.68
C PRO A 242 9.77 -15.13 2.29
N SER A 243 9.50 -16.03 3.24
CA SER A 243 9.41 -17.47 2.98
C SER A 243 8.05 -17.90 2.44
N TYR A 244 7.03 -17.04 2.50
CA TYR A 244 5.66 -17.37 2.12
C TYR A 244 4.91 -16.13 1.60
N CYS A 245 5.34 -15.65 0.43
CA CYS A 245 4.72 -14.55 -0.32
C CYS A 245 4.78 -14.85 -1.84
N LYS A 246 3.93 -14.20 -2.64
CA LYS A 246 4.05 -14.21 -4.11
C LYS A 246 4.65 -12.92 -4.68
N GLY A 247 4.51 -11.80 -3.96
CA GLY A 247 5.13 -10.53 -4.32
C GLY A 247 6.65 -10.55 -4.07
N GLU A 248 7.36 -9.53 -4.57
CA GLU A 248 8.77 -9.37 -4.22
C GLU A 248 8.87 -8.98 -2.73
N SER A 249 9.56 -9.80 -1.94
CA SER A 249 9.96 -9.40 -0.59
C SER A 249 11.36 -9.91 -0.31
N THR A 250 12.33 -9.02 -0.47
CA THR A 250 13.74 -9.37 -0.24
C THR A 250 14.03 -9.18 1.24
N LEU A 251 14.39 -10.25 1.95
CA LEU A 251 14.88 -10.12 3.31
C LEU A 251 16.34 -9.65 3.32
N ARG A 252 16.58 -8.51 3.97
CA ARG A 252 17.92 -8.09 4.42
C ARG A 252 17.88 -7.86 5.91
N VAL A 253 18.84 -8.44 6.63
CA VAL A 253 19.02 -8.21 8.07
C VAL A 253 20.40 -7.63 8.28
N LEU A 254 20.45 -6.37 8.73
CA LEU A 254 21.69 -5.68 9.07
C LEU A 254 21.80 -5.57 10.59
N GLU A 255 23.04 -5.60 11.10
CA GLU A 255 23.34 -5.31 12.50
C GLU A 255 24.11 -3.99 12.59
N TYR A 256 23.61 -3.05 13.40
CA TYR A 256 24.25 -1.77 13.64
C TYR A 256 24.17 -1.42 15.12
N ASN A 257 25.31 -1.10 15.72
CA ASN A 257 25.46 -0.85 17.16
C ASN A 257 24.81 -1.94 18.03
N GLY A 258 24.99 -3.21 17.67
CA GLY A 258 24.46 -4.37 18.40
C GLY A 258 22.94 -4.59 18.27
N LYS A 259 22.26 -3.87 17.36
CA LYS A 259 20.83 -4.03 17.09
C LYS A 259 20.59 -4.56 15.68
N LYS A 260 19.66 -5.51 15.54
CA LYS A 260 19.24 -6.04 14.24
C LYS A 260 18.12 -5.22 13.61
N HIS A 261 18.21 -5.02 12.31
CA HIS A 261 17.26 -4.26 11.49
C HIS A 261 16.88 -5.10 10.26
N SER A 262 15.57 -5.33 10.07
CA SER A 262 15.03 -6.04 8.90
C SER A 262 14.53 -5.06 7.85
N PHE A 263 14.85 -5.33 6.59
CA PHE A 263 14.38 -4.60 5.42
C PHE A 263 13.69 -5.53 4.44
N SER A 264 12.65 -5.02 3.77
CA SER A 264 11.89 -5.76 2.76
C SER A 264 12.25 -5.42 1.31
N ASP A 265 13.01 -4.34 1.10
CA ASP A 265 13.38 -3.82 -0.21
C ASP A 265 14.60 -2.89 -0.16
N GLN A 266 15.26 -2.71 -1.31
CA GLN A 266 16.48 -1.90 -1.42
C GLN A 266 16.24 -0.38 -1.29
N TRP A 267 15.03 0.11 -1.56
CA TRP A 267 14.73 1.54 -1.51
C TRP A 267 14.62 2.01 -0.06
N GLY A 268 13.94 1.24 0.78
CA GLY A 268 13.89 1.41 2.23
C GLY A 268 15.24 1.17 2.88
N GLU A 269 15.97 0.11 2.51
CA GLU A 269 17.33 -0.13 3.01
C GLU A 269 18.25 1.08 2.75
N ARG A 270 18.22 1.65 1.52
CA ARG A 270 18.97 2.87 1.21
C ARG A 270 18.58 4.04 2.10
N MET A 271 17.28 4.29 2.32
CA MET A 271 16.80 5.39 3.18
C MET A 271 17.27 5.25 4.63
N TRP A 272 17.50 4.03 5.11
CA TRP A 272 18.01 3.82 6.46
C TRP A 272 19.53 3.95 6.55
N LEU A 273 20.25 3.66 5.47
CA LEU A 273 21.72 3.78 5.39
C LEU A 273 22.20 5.22 5.12
N SER A 274 21.35 6.10 4.61
CA SER A 274 21.64 7.52 4.37
C SER A 274 21.58 8.35 5.65
#